data_AF-A0A1W2B3Y5-F1
#
_entry.id   AF-A0A1W2B3Y5-F1
#
_cell.length_a   1.000
_cell.length_b   1.000
_cell.length_c   1.000
_cell.angle_alpha   90.00
_cell.angle_beta   90.00
_cell.angle_gamma   90.00
#
_symmetry.space_group_name_H-M   'P 1'
#
loop_
_entity.id
_entity.type
_entity.pdbx_description
1 polymer ?
#
loop_
_entity_poly.entity_id
_entity_poly.type
_entity_poly.pdbx_seq_one_letter_code
_entity_poly.pdbx_strand_id
1 'polypeptide(L)'
;MKKAMLILAAAILCILCITASAEETVPEMTFCDLSFRLELRPASGVKSAGVYQSADLSGKPAERIEADSGLVLLGSGKKSWKIQYGDKTGYVSKSKMNLAGIPDGHVPVSGAVSSSTLRMANTMVRPKDEDYILLNGVQELSAPVDYFAFFLWDEWQGKLERTWLYTPEKPVSAADTADWQRVMPTKGLNAGRKMLCIQGFSSGSGIVLARLPFFVAGKAEDPANLNSLCTFLPNDQRLLDSNPETCWSPTEKRKELTITLPEDTPAALLQVEWYKPPEKTEIRVFDKAGKILLNRTLETGFYVDAVELPENACTVVIHPYGTRLRMSSVRVYGKDYPREVVQQWQPMPDKLDMLLFSTHQDDEILFFSGLVPWYSHLGKKLGIVYMANCGRARYREALDGIWISGMRIHPVFLGYKDADVSSFDVATNLWPDSQTAIVREIRRCKPDVIVVQDLNGEYGHTQHRLTSSQVCRGTELASDPSYDPESAAQYGTWDVKKLYVHLYEKNQVHMDWHIPLEELGGFTPWEIAVEAFEMHHSQYGYFRMERQSITYDSSLFGLYRSTVGPDTKGNDMFEHID
;
A
#
# COMPACT_ATOMS: atom_id res chain seq x y z
N MET A 1 24.04 32.82 -36.48
CA MET A 1 24.23 32.89 -35.01
C MET A 1 22.95 32.73 -34.19
N LYS A 2 21.80 33.35 -34.54
CA LYS A 2 20.56 33.24 -33.72
C LYS A 2 19.84 31.87 -33.72
N LYS A 3 20.01 31.02 -34.74
CA LYS A 3 19.43 29.66 -34.78
C LYS A 3 20.22 28.60 -33.99
N ALA A 4 21.54 28.78 -33.83
CA ALA A 4 22.38 27.87 -33.04
C ALA A 4 22.19 28.06 -31.53
N MET A 5 21.85 29.29 -31.10
CA MET A 5 21.58 29.61 -29.70
C MET A 5 20.22 29.08 -29.19
N LEU A 6 19.23 28.91 -30.09
CA LEU A 6 17.92 28.36 -29.74
C LEU A 6 17.96 26.83 -29.55
N ILE A 7 18.80 26.14 -30.32
CA ILE A 7 19.00 24.67 -30.20
C ILE A 7 19.81 24.35 -28.93
N LEU A 8 20.77 25.20 -28.56
CA LEU A 8 21.53 25.04 -27.32
C LEU A 8 20.68 25.33 -26.07
N ALA A 9 19.74 26.30 -26.13
CA ALA A 9 18.82 26.57 -25.04
C ALA A 9 17.77 25.45 -24.83
N ALA A 10 17.29 24.81 -25.90
CA ALA A 10 16.41 23.65 -25.81
C ALA A 10 17.15 22.39 -25.31
N ALA A 11 18.42 22.20 -25.71
CA ALA A 11 19.25 21.11 -25.19
C ALA A 11 19.62 21.31 -23.71
N ILE A 12 19.86 22.55 -23.27
CA ILE A 12 20.15 22.85 -21.85
C ILE A 12 18.88 22.75 -20.99
N LEU A 13 17.69 23.03 -21.52
CA LEU A 13 16.42 22.77 -20.81
C LEU A 13 16.12 21.26 -20.70
N CYS A 14 16.47 20.45 -21.70
CA CYS A 14 16.35 18.98 -21.60
C CYS A 14 17.41 18.36 -20.69
N ILE A 15 18.59 18.97 -20.53
CA ILE A 15 19.66 18.45 -19.65
C ILE A 15 19.45 18.87 -18.19
N LEU A 16 18.72 19.95 -17.91
CA LEU A 16 18.36 20.36 -16.54
C LEU A 16 17.14 19.62 -15.95
N CYS A 17 16.44 18.81 -16.75
CA CYS A 17 15.37 17.92 -16.28
C CYS A 17 15.83 16.49 -15.94
N ILE A 18 17.13 16.15 -16.05
CA ILE A 18 17.60 14.75 -15.91
C ILE A 18 18.52 14.50 -14.68
N THR A 19 18.90 15.52 -13.91
CA THR A 19 19.69 15.29 -12.69
C THR A 19 18.88 15.52 -11.42
N ALA A 20 17.85 14.68 -11.25
CA ALA A 20 17.43 14.24 -9.94
C ALA A 20 17.23 12.71 -10.04
N SER A 21 18.29 11.97 -10.37
CA SER A 21 18.34 10.58 -9.94
C SER A 21 18.52 10.62 -8.42
N ALA A 22 17.41 10.75 -7.69
CA ALA A 22 17.35 10.15 -6.38
C ALA A 22 17.83 8.71 -6.59
N GLU A 23 18.84 8.27 -5.84
CA GLU A 23 19.06 6.84 -5.70
C GLU A 23 17.69 6.25 -5.33
N GLU A 24 17.08 5.52 -6.26
CA GLU A 24 15.77 4.91 -6.11
C GLU A 24 15.91 3.76 -5.13
N THR A 25 16.05 4.08 -3.85
CA THR A 25 15.71 3.13 -2.81
C THR A 25 14.21 2.93 -2.92
N VAL A 26 13.79 1.75 -3.37
CA VAL A 26 12.43 1.27 -3.09
C VAL A 26 12.24 1.50 -1.59
N PRO A 27 11.21 2.24 -1.15
CA PRO A 27 10.99 2.44 0.27
C PRO A 27 10.93 1.05 0.89
N GLU A 28 11.88 0.74 1.79
CA GLU A 28 11.71 -0.41 2.66
C GLU A 28 10.34 -0.29 3.30
N MET A 29 9.64 -1.40 3.50
CA MET A 29 8.40 -1.39 4.25
C MET A 29 8.72 -1.06 5.71
N THR A 30 8.91 0.22 6.01
CA THR A 30 9.30 0.70 7.32
C THR A 30 8.05 0.80 8.18
N PHE A 31 7.88 -0.17 9.05
CA PHE A 31 6.90 -0.08 10.12
C PHE A 31 7.35 0.97 11.12
N CYS A 32 6.40 1.78 11.62
CA CYS A 32 6.72 2.77 12.63
C CYS A 32 7.33 2.10 13.87
N ASP A 33 8.40 2.69 14.41
CA ASP A 33 9.02 2.25 15.67
C ASP A 33 8.11 2.63 16.85
N LEU A 34 6.98 1.94 16.95
CA LEU A 34 5.93 2.28 17.89
C LEU A 34 6.24 1.68 19.26
N SER A 35 6.15 2.55 20.25
CA SER A 35 5.93 2.19 21.64
C SER A 35 4.77 3.02 22.14
N PHE A 36 4.07 2.51 23.14
CA PHE A 36 2.98 3.23 23.78
C PHE A 36 3.25 3.33 25.26
N ARG A 37 2.70 4.37 25.87
CA ARG A 37 2.50 4.44 27.31
C ARG A 37 1.02 4.39 27.61
N LEU A 38 0.68 3.88 28.79
CA LEU A 38 -0.69 3.88 29.27
C LEU A 38 -0.98 5.14 30.07
N GLU A 39 -2.11 5.76 29.76
CA GLU A 39 -2.67 6.85 30.56
C GLU A 39 -4.10 6.49 30.97
N LEU A 40 -4.45 6.77 32.22
CA LEU A 40 -5.84 6.69 32.69
C LEU A 40 -6.49 8.07 32.64
N ARG A 41 -7.56 8.19 31.88
CA ARG A 41 -8.35 9.42 31.75
C ARG A 41 -9.76 9.23 32.28
N PRO A 42 -10.42 10.25 32.84
CA PRO A 42 -11.82 10.15 33.20
C PRO A 42 -12.68 9.74 31.99
N ALA A 43 -13.66 8.88 32.24
CA ALA A 43 -14.64 8.50 31.21
C ALA A 43 -15.47 9.72 30.78
N SER A 44 -16.04 9.69 29.57
CA SER A 44 -16.85 10.80 29.06
C SER A 44 -17.96 11.19 30.05
N GLY A 45 -18.07 12.48 30.36
CA GLY A 45 -19.02 13.03 31.34
C GLY A 45 -18.62 12.85 32.81
N VAL A 46 -17.47 12.24 33.11
CA VAL A 46 -16.93 12.14 34.48
C VAL A 46 -16.02 13.33 34.75
N LYS A 47 -16.42 14.21 35.68
CA LYS A 47 -15.62 15.40 36.06
C LYS A 47 -14.41 15.05 36.92
N SER A 48 -14.56 14.08 37.83
CA SER A 48 -13.47 13.58 38.67
C SER A 48 -13.68 12.12 39.07
N ALA A 49 -12.58 11.42 39.33
CA ALA A 49 -12.58 10.05 39.84
C ALA A 49 -12.07 10.02 41.29
N GLY A 50 -12.61 9.12 42.10
CA GLY A 50 -12.13 8.89 43.46
C GLY A 50 -11.04 7.83 43.48
N VAL A 51 -9.96 8.09 44.23
CA VAL A 51 -8.94 7.09 44.60
C VAL A 51 -9.33 6.45 45.91
N TYR A 52 -9.44 5.13 45.90
CA TYR A 52 -9.78 4.31 47.06
C TYR A 52 -8.53 3.58 47.55
N GLN A 53 -8.48 3.28 48.85
CA GLN A 53 -7.38 2.48 49.41
C GLN A 53 -7.54 0.98 49.11
N SER A 54 -8.74 0.52 48.74
CA SER A 54 -9.08 -0.88 48.49
C SER A 54 -9.72 -1.12 47.12
N ALA A 55 -9.58 -2.34 46.61
CA ALA A 55 -10.04 -2.74 45.28
C ALA A 55 -11.57 -2.92 45.15
N ASP A 56 -12.27 -3.06 46.27
CA ASP A 56 -13.73 -3.17 46.35
C ASP A 56 -14.46 -1.82 46.19
N LEU A 57 -13.70 -0.71 46.18
CA LEU A 57 -14.17 0.66 46.01
C LEU A 57 -15.22 1.07 47.06
N SER A 58 -15.19 0.43 48.25
CA SER A 58 -16.08 0.75 49.35
C SER A 58 -15.53 1.90 50.19
N GLY A 59 -16.43 2.72 50.77
CA GLY A 59 -16.05 3.85 51.63
C GLY A 59 -15.88 5.20 50.92
N LYS A 60 -15.31 6.18 51.63
CA LYS A 60 -15.02 7.50 51.06
C LYS A 60 -13.70 7.46 50.28
N PRO A 61 -13.62 8.07 49.09
CA PRO A 61 -12.35 8.17 48.36
C PRO A 61 -11.34 8.95 49.21
N ALA A 62 -10.12 8.43 49.26
CA ALA A 62 -8.98 9.07 49.94
C ALA A 62 -8.59 10.38 49.24
N GLU A 63 -8.79 10.44 47.92
CA GLU A 63 -8.52 11.63 47.11
C GLU A 63 -9.45 11.68 45.89
N ARG A 64 -9.66 12.88 45.35
CA ARG A 64 -10.32 13.07 44.06
C ARG A 64 -9.32 13.60 43.06
N ILE A 65 -9.33 13.01 41.87
CA ILE A 65 -8.45 13.37 40.78
C ILE A 65 -9.27 13.89 39.62
N GLU A 66 -8.86 15.07 39.15
CA GLU A 66 -9.39 15.73 37.95
C GLU A 66 -8.77 15.09 36.69
N ALA A 67 -9.38 15.35 35.52
CA ALA A 67 -8.83 14.93 34.24
C ALA A 67 -7.35 15.39 34.11
N ASP A 68 -6.49 14.53 33.58
CA ASP A 68 -5.05 14.77 33.29
C ASP A 68 -4.04 14.58 34.44
N SER A 69 -4.40 13.87 35.50
CA SER A 69 -3.54 13.67 36.70
C SER A 69 -2.43 12.61 36.57
N GLY A 70 -2.07 12.17 35.34
CA GLY A 70 -0.86 11.39 35.10
C GLY A 70 -0.76 10.08 35.90
N LEU A 71 -1.87 9.37 36.11
CA LEU A 71 -1.91 8.15 36.92
C LEU A 71 -1.15 7.02 36.26
N VAL A 72 -0.17 6.47 36.97
CA VAL A 72 0.58 5.31 36.51
C VAL A 72 -0.19 4.04 36.85
N LEU A 73 -0.47 3.22 35.85
CA LEU A 73 -1.16 1.95 36.04
C LEU A 73 -0.19 0.91 36.65
N LEU A 74 -0.56 0.36 37.79
CA LEU A 74 0.20 -0.70 38.48
C LEU A 74 -0.45 -2.08 38.35
N GLY A 75 -1.72 -2.16 37.93
CA GLY A 75 -2.39 -3.44 37.72
C GLY A 75 -3.88 -3.32 37.45
N SER A 76 -4.50 -4.43 37.03
CA SER A 76 -5.92 -4.48 36.70
C SER A 76 -6.70 -5.48 37.55
N GLY A 77 -7.80 -5.04 38.15
CA GLY A 77 -8.78 -5.90 38.82
C GLY A 77 -10.11 -5.99 38.05
N LYS A 78 -11.07 -6.76 38.56
CA LYS A 78 -12.38 -6.95 37.88
C LYS A 78 -13.18 -5.65 37.71
N LYS A 79 -13.18 -4.78 38.73
CA LYS A 79 -13.95 -3.51 38.74
C LYS A 79 -13.09 -2.26 38.91
N SER A 80 -11.80 -2.43 39.20
CA SER A 80 -10.89 -1.35 39.56
C SER A 80 -9.55 -1.46 38.83
N TRP A 81 -8.90 -0.31 38.64
CA TRP A 81 -7.49 -0.22 38.27
C TRP A 81 -6.68 0.03 39.54
N LYS A 82 -5.56 -0.70 39.72
CA LYS A 82 -4.56 -0.36 40.73
C LYS A 82 -3.61 0.67 40.13
N ILE A 83 -3.40 1.77 40.83
CA ILE A 83 -2.67 2.94 40.32
C ILE A 83 -1.64 3.44 41.32
N GLN A 84 -0.67 4.19 40.82
CA GLN A 84 0.16 5.10 41.60
C GLN A 84 -0.32 6.54 41.37
N TYR A 85 -0.39 7.31 42.44
CA TYR A 85 -0.69 8.74 42.42
C TYR A 85 0.18 9.44 43.47
N GLY A 86 1.11 10.29 43.01
CA GLY A 86 2.20 10.79 43.83
C GLY A 86 3.04 9.64 44.42
N ASP A 87 3.29 9.71 45.73
CA ASP A 87 4.06 8.69 46.47
C ASP A 87 3.18 7.54 47.00
N LYS A 88 1.91 7.46 46.60
CA LYS A 88 0.94 6.50 47.15
C LYS A 88 0.39 5.58 46.07
N THR A 89 -0.04 4.40 46.50
CA THR A 89 -0.82 3.47 45.67
C THR A 89 -2.29 3.50 46.06
N GLY A 90 -3.18 3.34 45.08
CA GLY A 90 -4.62 3.26 45.32
C GLY A 90 -5.36 2.54 44.21
N TYR A 91 -6.69 2.63 44.25
CA TYR A 91 -7.58 2.00 43.30
C TYR A 91 -8.58 3.01 42.74
N VAL A 92 -8.84 2.96 41.44
CA VAL A 92 -9.87 3.78 40.78
C VAL A 92 -10.87 2.89 40.05
N SER A 93 -12.12 3.35 39.92
CA SER A 93 -13.16 2.57 39.25
C SER A 93 -12.93 2.49 37.73
N LYS A 94 -13.01 1.28 37.15
CA LYS A 94 -13.00 1.10 35.69
C LYS A 94 -14.19 1.78 35.01
N SER A 95 -15.34 1.87 35.67
CA SER A 95 -16.52 2.55 35.12
C SER A 95 -16.40 4.08 35.09
N LYS A 96 -15.33 4.63 35.68
CA LYS A 96 -15.06 6.07 35.76
C LYS A 96 -13.81 6.49 35.02
N MET A 97 -12.99 5.54 34.58
CA MET A 97 -11.71 5.80 33.91
C MET A 97 -11.60 4.98 32.64
N ASN A 98 -11.23 5.64 31.55
CA ASN A 98 -10.82 5.04 30.30
C ASN A 98 -9.30 4.85 30.29
N LEU A 99 -8.87 3.73 29.75
CA LEU A 99 -7.48 3.51 29.41
C LEU A 99 -7.22 4.11 28.01
N ALA A 100 -6.16 4.88 27.88
CA ALA A 100 -5.68 5.38 26.59
C ALA A 100 -4.23 4.93 26.40
N GLY A 101 -3.94 4.32 25.25
CA GLY A 101 -2.57 4.21 24.77
C GLY A 101 -2.16 5.51 24.11
N ILE A 102 -0.97 6.00 24.42
CA ILE A 102 -0.40 7.20 23.79
C ILE A 102 0.91 6.79 23.16
N PRO A 103 1.13 7.04 21.86
CA PRO A 103 2.42 6.83 21.23
C PRO A 103 3.50 7.55 22.04
N ASP A 104 4.51 6.80 22.46
CA ASP A 104 5.66 7.33 23.18
C ASP A 104 6.86 7.35 22.22
N GLY A 105 7.33 8.55 21.90
CA GLY A 105 8.48 8.77 21.02
C GLY A 105 9.83 8.58 21.72
N HIS A 106 9.84 8.26 23.01
CA HIS A 106 11.04 8.24 23.85
C HIS A 106 11.20 6.96 24.69
N VAL A 107 10.76 5.80 24.21
CA VAL A 107 11.21 4.54 24.83
C VAL A 107 12.55 4.14 24.21
N PRO A 108 13.62 3.99 25.01
CA PRO A 108 14.88 3.47 24.52
C PRO A 108 14.64 2.06 23.94
N VAL A 109 15.22 1.80 22.78
CA VAL A 109 15.32 0.48 22.12
C VAL A 109 16.24 -0.46 22.94
N SER A 110 16.16 -0.44 24.28
CA SER A 110 16.87 -1.40 25.11
C SER A 110 16.16 -2.75 25.00
N GLY A 111 16.59 -3.53 24.02
CA GLY A 111 16.06 -4.85 23.71
C GLY A 111 15.41 -4.85 22.34
N ALA A 112 16.24 -5.04 21.32
CA ALA A 112 15.76 -5.26 19.97
C ALA A 112 14.67 -6.34 19.94
N VAL A 113 13.63 -6.07 19.15
CA VAL A 113 12.60 -7.04 18.70
C VAL A 113 13.24 -8.26 17.99
N SER A 114 14.55 -8.23 17.72
CA SER A 114 15.29 -9.18 16.88
C SER A 114 15.27 -10.64 17.36
N SER A 115 14.78 -10.95 18.56
CA SER A 115 14.69 -12.33 19.07
C SER A 115 13.34 -12.71 19.65
N SER A 116 12.28 -11.92 19.40
CA SER A 116 10.95 -12.31 19.87
C SER A 116 10.54 -13.64 19.24
N THR A 117 9.92 -14.55 19.99
CA THR A 117 9.31 -15.79 19.46
C THR A 117 7.82 -15.64 19.15
N LEU A 118 7.22 -14.51 19.56
CA LEU A 118 5.79 -14.24 19.38
C LEU A 118 5.48 -13.94 17.92
N ARG A 119 4.44 -14.56 17.35
CA ARG A 119 4.03 -14.37 15.95
C ARG A 119 2.51 -14.30 15.85
N MET A 120 2.01 -13.65 14.79
CA MET A 120 0.62 -13.80 14.37
C MET A 120 0.35 -15.27 14.03
N ALA A 121 -0.79 -15.82 14.43
CA ALA A 121 -1.21 -17.13 13.94
C ALA A 121 -1.61 -17.05 12.45
N ASN A 122 -2.32 -15.98 12.10
CA ASN A 122 -2.65 -15.59 10.74
C ASN A 122 -2.29 -14.11 10.56
N THR A 123 -1.51 -13.80 9.54
CA THR A 123 -1.18 -12.43 9.10
C THR A 123 -2.34 -11.78 8.35
N MET A 124 -3.27 -12.57 7.85
CA MET A 124 -4.54 -12.13 7.26
C MET A 124 -5.68 -12.46 8.24
N VAL A 125 -6.14 -11.46 8.98
CA VAL A 125 -7.25 -11.61 9.94
C VAL A 125 -8.55 -11.30 9.22
N ARG A 126 -9.50 -12.24 9.24
CA ARG A 126 -10.83 -12.07 8.65
C ARG A 126 -11.88 -12.00 9.76
N PRO A 127 -12.38 -10.79 10.15
CA PRO A 127 -13.33 -10.65 11.26
C PRO A 127 -14.67 -11.40 11.11
N LYS A 128 -14.96 -11.94 9.92
CA LYS A 128 -16.13 -12.79 9.67
C LYS A 128 -15.89 -14.26 10.05
N ASP A 129 -14.64 -14.69 9.99
CA ASP A 129 -14.23 -16.09 10.16
C ASP A 129 -13.54 -16.31 11.51
N GLU A 130 -12.96 -15.25 12.09
CA GLU A 130 -12.21 -15.27 13.33
C GLU A 130 -12.80 -14.28 14.34
N ASP A 131 -13.11 -14.74 15.56
CA ASP A 131 -13.65 -13.88 16.64
C ASP A 131 -12.57 -13.07 17.36
N TYR A 132 -11.31 -13.55 17.34
CA TYR A 132 -10.18 -12.97 18.07
C TYR A 132 -8.92 -13.00 17.22
N ILE A 133 -8.04 -12.02 17.41
CA ILE A 133 -6.67 -12.04 16.90
C ILE A 133 -5.92 -13.13 17.66
N LEU A 134 -5.40 -14.11 16.92
CA LEU A 134 -4.69 -15.25 17.47
C LEU A 134 -3.19 -15.09 17.29
N LEU A 135 -2.44 -15.47 18.33
CA LEU A 135 -0.98 -15.39 18.38
C LEU A 135 -0.39 -16.75 18.75
N ASN A 136 0.83 -17.00 18.29
CA ASN A 136 1.62 -18.20 18.59
C ASN A 136 2.96 -17.83 19.23
N GLY A 137 3.44 -18.67 20.15
CA GLY A 137 4.78 -18.58 20.72
C GLY A 137 4.80 -18.37 22.22
N VAL A 138 5.98 -18.52 22.80
CA VAL A 138 6.27 -18.27 24.22
C VAL A 138 7.57 -17.48 24.31
N GLN A 139 7.51 -16.30 24.94
CA GLN A 139 8.65 -15.42 25.09
C GLN A 139 9.08 -15.33 26.56
N GLU A 140 10.29 -15.77 26.86
CA GLU A 140 10.90 -15.55 28.18
C GLU A 140 11.16 -14.06 28.42
N LEU A 141 10.92 -13.61 29.65
CA LEU A 141 11.01 -12.21 30.04
C LEU A 141 12.23 -11.98 30.92
N SER A 142 12.93 -10.87 30.70
CA SER A 142 14.11 -10.49 31.49
C SER A 142 13.77 -10.11 32.94
N ALA A 143 12.50 -9.81 33.23
CA ALA A 143 11.98 -9.52 34.56
C ALA A 143 10.50 -9.91 34.66
N PRO A 144 9.98 -10.20 35.87
CA PRO A 144 8.56 -10.49 36.06
C PRO A 144 7.67 -9.32 35.64
N VAL A 145 6.65 -9.64 34.84
CA VAL A 145 5.64 -8.70 34.33
C VAL A 145 4.33 -8.87 35.10
N ASP A 146 3.76 -7.74 35.55
CA ASP A 146 2.50 -7.67 36.29
C ASP A 146 1.28 -7.75 35.37
N TYR A 147 1.37 -7.18 34.17
CA TYR A 147 0.31 -7.19 33.16
C TYR A 147 0.86 -6.88 31.76
N PHE A 148 0.07 -7.24 30.74
CA PHE A 148 0.38 -6.98 29.34
C PHE A 148 -0.63 -6.01 28.73
N ALA A 149 -0.16 -5.15 27.83
CA ALA A 149 -0.98 -4.31 26.99
C ALA A 149 -0.75 -4.62 25.51
N PHE A 150 -1.85 -4.56 24.77
CA PHE A 150 -1.90 -4.83 23.34
C PHE A 150 -2.43 -3.57 22.67
N PHE A 151 -1.58 -2.92 21.88
CA PHE A 151 -1.92 -1.71 21.17
C PHE A 151 -2.08 -2.05 19.70
N LEU A 152 -3.29 -1.83 19.18
CA LEU A 152 -3.57 -1.97 17.76
C LEU A 152 -3.45 -0.61 17.10
N TRP A 153 -2.40 -0.43 16.32
CA TRP A 153 -2.19 0.74 15.50
C TRP A 153 -2.71 0.49 14.09
N ASP A 154 -3.44 1.47 13.56
CA ASP A 154 -3.93 1.50 12.19
C ASP A 154 -2.93 2.30 11.35
N GLU A 155 -2.16 1.59 10.52
CA GLU A 155 -1.10 2.19 9.69
C GLU A 155 -1.69 3.10 8.60
N TRP A 156 -2.89 2.78 8.10
CA TRP A 156 -3.53 3.56 7.03
C TRP A 156 -4.15 4.84 7.57
N GLN A 157 -4.60 4.82 8.82
CA GLN A 157 -5.17 5.98 9.49
C GLN A 157 -4.14 6.76 10.32
N GLY A 158 -2.94 6.22 10.51
CA GLY A 158 -1.88 6.83 11.32
C GLY A 158 -2.31 7.08 12.77
N LYS A 159 -3.09 6.16 13.37
CA LYS A 159 -3.63 6.35 14.72
C LYS A 159 -3.80 5.04 15.48
N LEU A 160 -3.82 5.14 16.81
CA LEU A 160 -4.17 4.03 17.67
C LEU A 160 -5.67 3.72 17.52
N GLU A 161 -5.99 2.49 17.13
CA GLU A 161 -7.36 2.02 16.94
C GLU A 161 -7.93 1.45 18.25
N ARG A 162 -7.20 0.51 18.87
CA ARG A 162 -7.66 -0.20 20.08
C ARG A 162 -6.53 -0.43 21.08
N THR A 163 -6.91 -0.59 22.34
CA THR A 163 -6.03 -1.06 23.41
C THR A 163 -6.72 -2.15 24.21
N TRP A 164 -6.04 -3.27 24.42
CA TRP A 164 -6.49 -4.34 25.31
C TRP A 164 -5.47 -4.57 26.43
N LEU A 165 -5.94 -5.16 27.52
CA LEU A 165 -5.12 -5.52 28.66
C LEU A 165 -5.37 -6.97 29.07
N TYR A 166 -4.29 -7.64 29.46
CA TYR A 166 -4.32 -8.92 30.12
C TYR A 166 -3.55 -8.83 31.43
N THR A 167 -4.14 -9.31 32.53
CA THR A 167 -3.49 -9.31 33.85
C THR A 167 -3.52 -10.73 34.40
N PRO A 168 -2.36 -11.41 34.48
CA PRO A 168 -2.26 -12.72 35.11
C PRO A 168 -2.59 -12.65 36.61
N GLU A 169 -2.89 -13.79 37.22
CA GLU A 169 -3.20 -13.86 38.66
C GLU A 169 -2.03 -13.47 39.56
N LYS A 170 -0.81 -13.67 39.05
CA LYS A 170 0.47 -13.31 39.68
C LYS A 170 1.45 -12.86 38.62
N PRO A 171 2.49 -12.08 38.97
CA PRO A 171 3.52 -11.69 38.01
C PRO A 171 4.14 -12.92 37.33
N VAL A 172 4.36 -12.84 36.02
CA VAL A 172 4.86 -13.94 35.19
C VAL A 172 6.24 -13.63 34.63
N SER A 173 7.08 -14.66 34.46
CA SER A 173 8.41 -14.56 33.87
C SER A 173 8.44 -14.93 32.39
N ALA A 174 7.31 -15.35 31.82
CA ALA A 174 7.16 -15.66 30.41
C ALA A 174 5.82 -15.12 29.90
N ALA A 175 5.81 -14.76 28.62
CA ALA A 175 4.62 -14.35 27.89
C ALA A 175 4.17 -15.51 26.98
N ASP A 176 3.12 -16.22 27.38
CA ASP A 176 2.56 -17.36 26.64
C ASP A 176 1.27 -16.94 25.93
N THR A 177 1.23 -17.09 24.60
CA THR A 177 0.07 -16.68 23.81
C THR A 177 -1.17 -17.54 24.06
N ALA A 178 -1.04 -18.71 24.67
CA ALA A 178 -2.17 -19.54 25.08
C ALA A 178 -3.10 -18.81 26.07
N ASP A 179 -2.54 -17.90 26.87
CA ASP A 179 -3.29 -17.09 27.82
C ASP A 179 -4.08 -15.95 27.16
N TRP A 180 -3.78 -15.62 25.89
CA TRP A 180 -4.29 -14.43 25.22
C TRP A 180 -5.35 -14.70 24.14
N GLN A 181 -5.73 -15.96 23.94
CA GLN A 181 -6.62 -16.43 22.85
C GLN A 181 -7.99 -15.75 22.79
N ARG A 182 -8.40 -15.03 23.85
CA ARG A 182 -9.67 -14.31 23.94
C ARG A 182 -9.54 -12.85 24.36
N VAL A 183 -8.33 -12.28 24.27
CA VAL A 183 -8.05 -10.92 24.75
C VAL A 183 -8.37 -9.86 23.70
N MET A 184 -8.15 -10.17 22.42
CA MET A 184 -8.18 -9.19 21.33
C MET A 184 -9.29 -9.53 20.31
N PRO A 185 -10.56 -9.17 20.57
CA PRO A 185 -11.65 -9.45 19.65
C PRO A 185 -11.48 -8.71 18.32
N THR A 186 -11.79 -9.38 17.21
CA THR A 186 -11.76 -8.83 15.83
C THR A 186 -13.00 -7.99 15.50
N LYS A 187 -14.09 -8.16 16.27
CA LYS A 187 -15.36 -7.50 16.01
C LYS A 187 -15.21 -5.98 16.07
N GLY A 188 -15.55 -5.33 14.96
CA GLY A 188 -15.51 -3.87 14.84
C GLY A 188 -14.11 -3.30 14.73
N LEU A 189 -13.15 -4.11 14.25
CA LEU A 189 -11.90 -3.60 13.71
C LEU A 189 -12.12 -3.04 12.31
N ASN A 190 -11.40 -1.97 11.99
CA ASN A 190 -11.35 -1.41 10.65
C ASN A 190 -10.48 -2.30 9.75
N ALA A 191 -10.87 -2.46 8.49
CA ALA A 191 -10.02 -3.12 7.50
C ALA A 191 -8.76 -2.31 7.20
N GLY A 192 -7.73 -2.96 6.67
CA GLY A 192 -6.45 -2.35 6.33
C GLY A 192 -5.28 -2.91 7.13
N ARG A 193 -4.08 -2.41 6.85
CA ARG A 193 -2.83 -2.85 7.49
C ARG A 193 -2.75 -2.34 8.92
N LYS A 194 -2.35 -3.23 9.83
CA LYS A 194 -2.27 -2.99 11.27
C LYS A 194 -0.90 -3.34 11.81
N MET A 195 -0.56 -2.71 12.92
CA MET A 195 0.57 -3.08 13.75
C MET A 195 0.07 -3.40 15.15
N LEU A 196 0.25 -4.65 15.59
CA LEU A 196 0.02 -5.04 16.97
C LEU A 196 1.31 -4.87 17.77
N CYS A 197 1.34 -3.90 18.67
CA CYS A 197 2.43 -3.71 19.61
C CYS A 197 2.06 -4.35 20.97
N ILE A 198 2.87 -5.31 21.41
CA ILE A 198 2.70 -6.02 22.68
C ILE A 198 3.74 -5.51 23.67
N GLN A 199 3.27 -5.04 24.83
CA GLN A 199 4.14 -4.55 25.88
C GLN A 199 3.82 -5.22 27.22
N GLY A 200 4.87 -5.62 27.93
CA GLY A 200 4.78 -6.09 29.32
C GLY A 200 5.10 -4.93 30.27
N PHE A 201 4.38 -4.83 31.38
CA PHE A 201 4.59 -3.79 32.38
C PHE A 201 4.90 -4.38 33.75
N SER A 202 5.88 -3.80 34.43
CA SER A 202 6.24 -4.12 35.82
C SER A 202 6.42 -2.83 36.60
N SER A 203 5.67 -2.66 37.70
CA SER A 203 5.73 -1.44 38.54
C SER A 203 5.64 -0.11 37.75
N GLY A 204 4.86 -0.08 36.66
CA GLY A 204 4.68 1.09 35.80
C GLY A 204 5.73 1.29 34.70
N SER A 205 6.81 0.50 34.69
CA SER A 205 7.80 0.48 33.60
C SER A 205 7.39 -0.52 32.54
N GLY A 206 7.34 -0.10 31.27
CA GLY A 206 6.99 -0.94 30.13
C GLY A 206 8.21 -1.46 29.37
N ILE A 207 8.11 -2.68 28.85
CA ILE A 207 9.05 -3.27 27.89
C ILE A 207 8.29 -3.69 26.63
N VAL A 208 8.83 -3.39 25.45
CA VAL A 208 8.26 -3.84 24.17
C VAL A 208 8.66 -5.29 23.94
N LEU A 209 7.67 -6.17 23.76
CA LEU A 209 7.89 -7.61 23.59
C LEU A 209 7.83 -8.04 22.13
N ALA A 210 6.91 -7.44 21.36
CA ALA A 210 6.73 -7.74 19.96
C ALA A 210 6.04 -6.59 19.23
N ARG A 211 6.34 -6.48 17.94
CA ARG A 211 5.64 -5.66 16.97
C ARG A 211 5.27 -6.58 15.82
N LEU A 212 3.99 -6.85 15.68
CA LEU A 212 3.47 -7.88 14.79
C LEU A 212 2.60 -7.19 13.73
N PRO A 213 3.12 -7.00 12.51
CA PRO A 213 2.31 -6.47 11.43
C PRO A 213 1.32 -7.55 10.96
N PHE A 214 0.13 -7.12 10.56
CA PHE A 214 -0.88 -7.98 9.95
C PHE A 214 -1.90 -7.13 9.17
N PHE A 215 -2.79 -7.78 8.44
CA PHE A 215 -3.86 -7.14 7.69
C PHE A 215 -5.23 -7.60 8.19
N VAL A 216 -6.17 -6.66 8.30
CA VAL A 216 -7.58 -6.96 8.56
C VAL A 216 -8.34 -6.89 7.23
N ALA A 217 -8.90 -8.03 6.80
CA ALA A 217 -9.60 -8.14 5.53
C ALA A 217 -10.86 -7.27 5.45
N GLY A 218 -11.14 -6.77 4.26
CA GLY A 218 -12.33 -5.96 3.95
C GLY A 218 -11.99 -4.66 3.22
N LYS A 219 -13.03 -3.85 2.97
CA LYS A 219 -12.87 -2.53 2.35
C LYS A 219 -12.31 -1.54 3.38
N ALA A 220 -11.05 -1.22 3.24
CA ALA A 220 -10.38 -0.26 4.10
C ALA A 220 -10.77 1.18 3.76
N GLU A 221 -10.67 2.06 4.75
CA GLU A 221 -10.93 3.48 4.59
C GLU A 221 -9.78 4.16 3.87
N ASP A 222 -10.08 5.22 3.11
CA ASP A 222 -9.06 6.07 2.52
C ASP A 222 -8.10 6.61 3.60
N PRO A 223 -6.81 6.80 3.28
CA PRO A 223 -5.86 7.38 4.21
C PRO A 223 -6.32 8.74 4.73
N ALA A 224 -6.09 8.97 6.03
CA ALA A 224 -6.47 10.21 6.70
C ALA A 224 -5.88 11.43 5.96
N ASN A 225 -6.74 12.41 5.67
CA ASN A 225 -6.41 13.57 4.87
C ASN A 225 -7.05 14.85 5.44
N LEU A 226 -6.58 16.01 4.97
CA LEU A 226 -6.96 17.34 5.43
C LEU A 226 -8.15 17.93 4.66
N ASN A 227 -8.82 17.16 3.78
CA ASN A 227 -9.87 17.72 2.91
C ASN A 227 -10.99 18.42 3.69
N SER A 228 -11.38 17.89 4.85
CA SER A 228 -12.41 18.49 5.71
C SER A 228 -12.01 19.85 6.30
N LEU A 229 -10.72 20.17 6.31
CA LEU A 229 -10.15 21.44 6.74
C LEU A 229 -9.86 22.39 5.56
N CYS A 230 -10.00 21.91 4.32
CA CYS A 230 -9.77 22.69 3.11
C CYS A 230 -11.08 23.32 2.60
N THR A 231 -10.95 24.40 1.82
CA THR A 231 -12.08 24.97 1.05
C THR A 231 -11.84 24.76 -0.45
N PHE A 232 -12.82 24.18 -1.14
CA PHE A 232 -12.75 23.88 -2.57
C PHE A 232 -13.61 24.84 -3.40
N LEU A 233 -13.06 25.32 -4.51
CA LEU A 233 -13.76 26.16 -5.49
C LEU A 233 -13.52 25.61 -6.91
N PRO A 234 -14.53 24.99 -7.57
CA PRO A 234 -15.90 24.82 -7.09
C PRO A 234 -16.00 23.85 -5.93
N ASN A 235 -17.01 24.06 -5.08
CA ASN A 235 -17.36 23.10 -4.05
C ASN A 235 -18.18 21.97 -4.71
N ASP A 236 -17.49 20.92 -5.13
CA ASP A 236 -18.09 19.74 -5.75
C ASP A 236 -17.78 18.51 -4.90
N GLN A 237 -18.81 17.96 -4.26
CA GLN A 237 -18.65 16.84 -3.33
C GLN A 237 -18.18 15.55 -4.02
N ARG A 238 -18.32 15.45 -5.35
CA ARG A 238 -17.80 14.31 -6.13
C ARG A 238 -16.28 14.22 -6.05
N LEU A 239 -15.58 15.33 -5.82
CA LEU A 239 -14.12 15.31 -5.64
C LEU A 239 -13.68 14.70 -4.29
N LEU A 240 -14.62 14.48 -3.36
CA LEU A 240 -14.37 14.13 -1.97
C LEU A 240 -15.04 12.81 -1.55
N ASP A 241 -15.76 12.13 -2.46
CA ASP A 241 -16.54 10.92 -2.17
C ASP A 241 -15.76 9.61 -2.34
N SER A 242 -14.49 9.71 -2.76
CA SER A 242 -13.57 8.59 -3.00
C SER A 242 -14.07 7.57 -4.03
N ASN A 243 -15.03 7.95 -4.87
CA ASN A 243 -15.53 7.09 -5.94
C ASN A 243 -14.84 7.45 -7.26
N PRO A 244 -14.07 6.53 -7.88
CA PRO A 244 -13.34 6.83 -9.10
C PRO A 244 -14.25 7.10 -10.32
N GLU A 245 -15.56 6.81 -10.24
CA GLU A 245 -16.52 6.96 -11.34
C GLU A 245 -17.35 8.25 -11.28
N THR A 246 -17.47 8.87 -10.10
CA THR A 246 -18.03 10.21 -9.95
C THR A 246 -16.93 11.23 -10.26
N CYS A 247 -17.28 12.32 -10.93
CA CYS A 247 -16.27 13.28 -11.37
C CYS A 247 -16.79 14.70 -11.38
N TRP A 248 -15.87 15.63 -11.15
CA TRP A 248 -15.99 17.00 -11.59
C TRP A 248 -15.38 17.18 -12.98
N SER A 249 -16.00 18.04 -13.79
CA SER A 249 -15.48 18.44 -15.08
C SER A 249 -15.28 19.95 -15.15
N PRO A 250 -14.09 20.41 -15.56
CA PRO A 250 -13.86 21.79 -15.93
C PRO A 250 -14.85 22.25 -17.01
N THR A 251 -15.31 23.49 -16.91
CA THR A 251 -16.23 24.11 -17.87
C THR A 251 -15.62 25.40 -18.41
N GLU A 252 -16.17 25.96 -19.49
CA GLU A 252 -15.70 27.25 -20.02
C GLU A 252 -15.72 28.38 -18.98
N LYS A 253 -16.68 28.37 -18.06
CA LYS A 253 -16.79 29.37 -16.97
C LYS A 253 -15.87 29.09 -15.80
N ARG A 254 -15.40 27.85 -15.65
CA ARG A 254 -14.55 27.42 -14.53
C ARG A 254 -13.65 26.28 -14.97
N LYS A 255 -12.47 26.66 -15.46
CA LYS A 255 -11.45 25.75 -15.99
C LYS A 255 -10.54 25.19 -14.90
N GLU A 256 -10.58 25.79 -13.71
CA GLU A 256 -9.66 25.53 -12.62
C GLU A 256 -10.38 25.07 -11.36
N LEU A 257 -9.69 24.23 -10.59
CA LEU A 257 -10.02 23.91 -9.21
C LEU A 257 -9.05 24.69 -8.30
N THR A 258 -9.58 25.52 -7.41
CA THR A 258 -8.83 26.21 -6.38
C THR A 258 -9.10 25.55 -5.02
N ILE A 259 -8.04 25.30 -4.26
CA ILE A 259 -8.07 24.71 -2.93
C ILE A 259 -7.40 25.68 -1.97
N THR A 260 -8.14 26.15 -0.97
CA THR A 260 -7.57 26.89 0.16
C THR A 260 -7.21 25.88 1.24
N LEU A 261 -5.94 25.87 1.64
CA LEU A 261 -5.36 24.97 2.63
C LEU A 261 -5.58 25.50 4.06
N PRO A 262 -5.65 24.64 5.08
CA PRO A 262 -5.80 25.07 6.48
C PRO A 262 -4.60 25.88 6.98
N GLU A 263 -4.85 26.92 7.80
CA GLU A 263 -3.79 27.76 8.35
C GLU A 263 -3.01 27.06 9.48
N ASP A 264 -3.70 26.29 10.33
CA ASP A 264 -3.12 25.71 11.55
C ASP A 264 -2.53 24.30 11.36
N THR A 265 -2.75 23.68 10.21
CA THR A 265 -2.29 22.33 9.90
C THR A 265 -1.51 22.31 8.59
N PRO A 266 -0.16 22.20 8.61
CA PRO A 266 0.63 22.22 7.38
C PRO A 266 0.27 21.09 6.41
N ALA A 267 -0.15 21.45 5.20
CA ALA A 267 -0.29 20.51 4.09
C ALA A 267 1.09 20.22 3.46
N ALA A 268 1.30 18.96 3.05
CA ALA A 268 2.58 18.45 2.55
C ALA A 268 2.46 17.75 1.19
N LEU A 269 1.30 17.18 0.85
CA LEU A 269 1.11 16.49 -0.43
C LEU A 269 -0.29 16.76 -0.97
N LEU A 270 -0.36 17.04 -2.27
CA LEU A 270 -1.60 17.02 -3.05
C LEU A 270 -1.61 15.74 -3.90
N GLN A 271 -2.67 14.96 -3.82
CA GLN A 271 -2.96 13.86 -4.75
C GLN A 271 -4.19 14.20 -5.59
N VAL A 272 -4.12 13.96 -6.89
CA VAL A 272 -5.21 14.17 -7.84
C VAL A 272 -5.46 12.87 -8.59
N GLU A 273 -6.69 12.38 -8.53
CA GLU A 273 -7.13 11.20 -9.26
C GLU A 273 -8.02 11.61 -10.44
N TRP A 274 -7.76 11.01 -11.58
CA TRP A 274 -8.48 11.26 -12.82
C TRP A 274 -9.39 10.09 -13.18
N TYR A 275 -10.57 10.38 -13.73
CA TYR A 275 -11.37 9.37 -14.43
C TYR A 275 -10.72 9.01 -15.77
N LYS A 276 -10.17 10.03 -16.42
CA LYS A 276 -9.33 9.90 -17.60
C LYS A 276 -8.17 10.91 -17.46
N PRO A 277 -6.91 10.48 -17.59
CA PRO A 277 -5.77 11.36 -17.50
C PRO A 277 -5.86 12.51 -18.52
N PRO A 278 -5.55 13.76 -18.12
CA PRO A 278 -5.45 14.88 -19.04
C PRO A 278 -4.20 14.77 -19.91
N GLU A 279 -4.14 15.54 -20.99
CA GLU A 279 -2.92 15.66 -21.81
C GLU A 279 -1.81 16.37 -21.02
N LYS A 280 -2.21 17.36 -20.23
CA LYS A 280 -1.32 18.16 -19.38
C LYS A 280 -2.09 18.71 -18.19
N THR A 281 -1.44 18.86 -17.03
CA THR A 281 -1.99 19.57 -15.86
C THR A 281 -0.99 20.61 -15.36
N GLU A 282 -1.44 21.84 -15.14
CA GLU A 282 -0.66 22.87 -14.45
C GLU A 282 -1.14 23.01 -13.01
N ILE A 283 -0.20 22.90 -12.06
CA ILE A 283 -0.44 23.05 -10.62
C ILE A 283 0.37 24.23 -10.11
N ARG A 284 -0.32 25.24 -9.60
CA ARG A 284 0.28 26.43 -8.99
C ARG A 284 -0.03 26.47 -7.51
N VAL A 285 0.99 26.73 -6.69
CA VAL A 285 0.86 26.84 -5.23
C VAL A 285 1.28 28.23 -4.81
N PHE A 286 0.52 28.83 -3.90
CA PHE A 286 0.71 30.20 -3.43
C PHE A 286 0.80 30.25 -1.91
N ASP A 287 1.57 31.21 -1.40
CA ASP A 287 1.56 31.57 0.02
C ASP A 287 0.37 32.49 0.38
N LYS A 288 0.28 32.88 1.66
CA LYS A 288 -0.77 33.78 2.17
C LYS A 288 -0.76 35.17 1.51
N ALA A 289 0.39 35.63 1.02
CA ALA A 289 0.53 36.91 0.34
C ALA A 289 0.21 36.83 -1.17
N GLY A 290 -0.11 35.64 -1.69
CA GLY A 290 -0.37 35.41 -3.11
C GLY A 290 0.90 35.26 -3.95
N LYS A 291 2.07 35.08 -3.34
CA LYS A 291 3.31 34.78 -4.06
C LYS A 291 3.31 33.31 -4.49
N ILE A 292 3.71 33.04 -5.72
CA ILE A 292 3.88 31.68 -6.23
C ILE A 292 5.06 31.01 -5.50
N LEU A 293 4.79 29.88 -4.85
CA LEU A 293 5.78 29.00 -4.23
C LEU A 293 6.20 27.86 -5.16
N LEU A 294 5.24 27.34 -5.95
CA LEU A 294 5.47 26.25 -6.89
C LEU A 294 4.62 26.50 -8.14
N ASN A 295 5.20 26.20 -9.31
CA ASN A 295 4.48 26.07 -10.57
C ASN A 295 4.99 24.81 -11.28
N ARG A 296 4.17 23.77 -11.33
CA ARG A 296 4.54 22.46 -11.88
C ARG A 296 3.60 22.10 -13.03
N THR A 297 4.17 21.60 -14.11
CA THR A 297 3.44 21.04 -15.25
C THR A 297 3.62 19.51 -15.24
N LEU A 298 2.52 18.79 -15.33
CA LEU A 298 2.47 17.33 -15.35
C LEU A 298 1.96 16.88 -16.73
N GLU A 299 2.73 16.03 -17.41
CA GLU A 299 2.37 15.37 -18.67
C GLU A 299 2.59 13.85 -18.51
N THR A 300 2.10 13.32 -17.39
CA THR A 300 2.38 11.96 -16.92
C THR A 300 1.51 10.92 -17.62
N GLY A 301 0.27 11.28 -17.97
CA GLY A 301 -0.74 10.32 -18.42
C GLY A 301 -1.21 9.37 -17.31
N PHE A 302 -0.92 9.67 -16.04
CA PHE A 302 -1.28 8.81 -14.91
C PHE A 302 -2.74 9.01 -14.50
N TYR A 303 -3.34 7.95 -13.96
CA TYR A 303 -4.68 8.04 -13.36
C TYR A 303 -4.64 8.66 -11.96
N VAL A 304 -3.47 8.64 -11.31
CA VAL A 304 -3.23 9.27 -10.01
C VAL A 304 -1.92 10.06 -10.09
N ASP A 305 -2.00 11.37 -9.95
CA ASP A 305 -0.85 12.26 -9.84
C ASP A 305 -0.65 12.68 -8.39
N ALA A 306 0.60 12.92 -7.99
CA ALA A 306 0.94 13.46 -6.68
C ALA A 306 1.98 14.58 -6.80
N VAL A 307 1.81 15.62 -5.98
CA VAL A 307 2.70 16.78 -5.93
C VAL A 307 2.96 17.17 -4.47
N GLU A 308 4.24 17.15 -4.10
CA GLU A 308 4.70 17.69 -2.81
C GLU A 308 4.44 19.20 -2.74
N LEU A 309 3.92 19.64 -1.61
CA LEU A 309 3.58 21.02 -1.36
C LEU A 309 4.70 21.70 -0.57
N PRO A 310 5.20 22.88 -1.00
CA PRO A 310 6.19 23.64 -0.25
C PRO A 310 5.67 24.06 1.12
N GLU A 311 6.59 24.31 2.06
CA GLU A 311 6.23 24.94 3.33
C GLU A 311 5.55 26.29 3.12
N ASN A 312 4.59 26.64 3.98
CA ASN A 312 3.75 27.84 3.90
C ASN A 312 2.78 27.89 2.70
N ALA A 313 2.52 26.75 2.04
CA ALA A 313 1.46 26.65 1.05
C ALA A 313 0.10 27.01 1.69
N CYS A 314 -0.61 27.96 1.09
CA CYS A 314 -1.94 28.40 1.53
C CYS A 314 -3.02 28.17 0.46
N THR A 315 -2.66 28.22 -0.83
CA THR A 315 -3.63 28.03 -1.92
C THR A 315 -3.01 27.20 -3.03
N VAL A 316 -3.75 26.23 -3.54
CA VAL A 316 -3.39 25.42 -4.71
C VAL A 316 -4.40 25.64 -5.82
N VAL A 317 -3.92 25.81 -7.05
CA VAL A 317 -4.75 25.96 -8.24
C VAL A 317 -4.35 24.89 -9.25
N ILE A 318 -5.31 24.06 -9.66
CA ILE A 318 -5.14 22.96 -10.60
C ILE A 318 -5.86 23.31 -11.90
N HIS A 319 -5.12 23.32 -13.01
CA HIS A 319 -5.62 23.59 -14.36
C HIS A 319 -5.29 22.41 -15.29
N PRO A 320 -6.23 21.49 -15.55
CA PRO A 320 -6.05 20.44 -16.55
C PRO A 320 -6.31 20.92 -17.98
N TYR A 321 -5.59 20.35 -18.94
CA TYR A 321 -5.67 20.61 -20.37
C TYR A 321 -5.97 19.32 -21.15
N GLY A 322 -6.71 19.46 -22.25
CA GLY A 322 -7.09 18.36 -23.13
C GLY A 322 -8.60 18.30 -23.35
N THR A 323 -9.08 17.15 -23.80
CA THR A 323 -10.51 16.92 -24.10
C THR A 323 -11.17 16.00 -23.08
N ARG A 324 -12.47 16.23 -22.80
CA ARG A 324 -13.29 15.41 -21.89
C ARG A 324 -12.68 15.25 -20.49
N LEU A 325 -12.19 16.36 -19.94
CA LEU A 325 -11.54 16.43 -18.63
C LEU A 325 -12.49 16.01 -17.50
N ARG A 326 -12.08 14.99 -16.74
CA ARG A 326 -12.85 14.42 -15.63
C ARG A 326 -11.91 14.08 -14.48
N MET A 327 -11.99 14.86 -13.42
CA MET A 327 -11.26 14.65 -12.17
C MET A 327 -12.16 13.89 -11.21
N SER A 328 -11.72 12.73 -10.73
CA SER A 328 -12.51 11.88 -9.85
C SER A 328 -12.36 12.31 -8.40
N SER A 329 -11.12 12.40 -7.89
CA SER A 329 -10.90 12.75 -6.49
C SER A 329 -9.68 13.64 -6.30
N VAL A 330 -9.68 14.41 -5.21
CA VAL A 330 -8.53 15.20 -4.76
C VAL A 330 -8.33 14.98 -3.27
N ARG A 331 -7.09 14.73 -2.85
CA ARG A 331 -6.72 14.57 -1.44
C ARG A 331 -5.56 15.48 -1.08
N VAL A 332 -5.70 16.22 0.01
CA VAL A 332 -4.63 17.02 0.61
C VAL A 332 -4.16 16.33 1.88
N TYR A 333 -2.88 16.05 2.00
CA TYR A 333 -2.30 15.35 3.14
C TYR A 333 -1.39 16.25 3.96
N GLY A 334 -1.32 16.04 5.27
CA GLY A 334 -0.33 16.67 6.17
C GLY A 334 1.01 15.94 6.15
N LYS A 335 2.05 16.42 6.85
CA LYS A 335 3.42 15.85 6.78
C LYS A 335 3.54 14.36 7.12
N ASP A 336 2.67 13.85 8.00
CA ASP A 336 2.72 12.49 8.55
C ASP A 336 1.78 11.51 7.81
N TYR A 337 1.57 11.71 6.50
CA TYR A 337 0.72 10.83 5.72
C TYR A 337 1.35 9.44 5.53
N PRO A 338 0.54 8.38 5.45
CA PRO A 338 1.05 7.01 5.36
C PRO A 338 1.56 6.73 3.93
N ARG A 339 2.88 6.83 3.74
CA ARG A 339 3.55 6.72 2.43
C ARG A 339 3.33 5.39 1.72
N GLU A 340 3.16 4.31 2.48
CA GLU A 340 2.95 2.97 1.94
C GLU A 340 1.60 2.79 1.22
N VAL A 341 0.64 3.68 1.45
CA VAL A 341 -0.70 3.60 0.82
C VAL A 341 -1.07 4.84 0.01
N VAL A 342 -0.32 5.94 0.18
CA VAL A 342 -0.51 7.16 -0.60
C VAL A 342 0.34 7.10 -1.87
N GLN A 343 -0.32 6.77 -2.98
CA GLN A 343 0.29 6.61 -4.30
C GLN A 343 0.99 7.87 -4.81
N GLN A 344 2.23 7.67 -5.26
CA GLN A 344 3.16 8.64 -5.86
C GLN A 344 3.94 7.93 -6.98
N TRP A 345 3.31 7.82 -8.15
CA TRP A 345 3.84 7.01 -9.24
C TRP A 345 5.04 7.63 -9.95
N GLN A 346 5.96 6.75 -10.35
CA GLN A 346 7.07 7.04 -11.25
C GLN A 346 6.71 6.61 -12.69
N PRO A 347 7.22 7.29 -13.72
CA PRO A 347 7.01 6.87 -15.10
C PRO A 347 7.70 5.54 -15.40
N MET A 348 7.12 4.76 -16.30
CA MET A 348 7.76 3.54 -16.80
C MET A 348 9.07 3.88 -17.52
N PRO A 349 10.22 3.35 -17.04
CA PRO A 349 11.52 3.68 -17.61
C PRO A 349 11.71 3.07 -19.01
N ASP A 350 12.66 3.60 -19.77
CA ASP A 350 13.04 3.09 -21.09
C ASP A 350 13.71 1.70 -21.05
N LYS A 351 14.15 1.27 -19.87
CA LYS A 351 14.77 -0.03 -19.61
C LYS A 351 14.20 -0.66 -18.35
N LEU A 352 13.57 -1.81 -18.53
CA LEU A 352 13.05 -2.67 -17.47
C LEU A 352 13.92 -3.91 -17.29
N ASP A 353 13.94 -4.40 -16.06
CA ASP A 353 14.44 -5.74 -15.75
C ASP A 353 13.36 -6.77 -16.13
N MET A 354 12.11 -6.49 -15.80
CA MET A 354 10.96 -7.36 -16.08
C MET A 354 9.76 -6.57 -16.61
N LEU A 355 9.05 -7.14 -17.58
CA LEU A 355 7.75 -6.67 -18.04
C LEU A 355 6.71 -7.78 -17.92
N LEU A 356 5.69 -7.55 -17.11
CA LEU A 356 4.54 -8.43 -16.96
C LEU A 356 3.40 -7.95 -17.86
N PHE A 357 2.84 -8.85 -18.66
CA PHE A 357 1.58 -8.60 -19.37
C PHE A 357 0.42 -9.23 -18.61
N SER A 358 -0.53 -8.39 -18.22
CA SER A 358 -1.74 -8.78 -17.53
C SER A 358 -2.94 -8.57 -18.46
N THR A 359 -3.76 -9.60 -18.65
CA THR A 359 -4.92 -9.46 -19.54
C THR A 359 -5.92 -8.48 -18.94
N HIS A 360 -6.44 -8.79 -17.76
CA HIS A 360 -7.31 -7.90 -17.00
C HIS A 360 -6.52 -7.24 -15.87
N GLN A 361 -7.11 -6.21 -15.27
CA GLN A 361 -6.75 -5.82 -13.91
C GLN A 361 -6.96 -7.04 -12.99
N ASP A 362 -6.38 -7.20 -11.80
CA ASP A 362 -6.49 -8.42 -10.96
C ASP A 362 -5.62 -9.63 -11.35
N ASP A 363 -5.48 -9.96 -12.63
CA ASP A 363 -4.75 -11.14 -13.11
C ASP A 363 -3.29 -11.14 -12.63
N GLU A 364 -2.66 -9.96 -12.57
CA GLU A 364 -1.28 -9.73 -12.15
C GLU A 364 -1.00 -10.19 -10.71
N ILE A 365 -2.02 -10.16 -9.85
CA ILE A 365 -1.94 -10.67 -8.49
C ILE A 365 -2.50 -12.09 -8.43
N LEU A 366 -3.61 -12.35 -9.12
CA LEU A 366 -4.35 -13.61 -9.02
C LEU A 366 -3.57 -14.82 -9.52
N PHE A 367 -2.85 -14.67 -10.65
CA PHE A 367 -2.13 -15.76 -11.31
C PHE A 367 -0.61 -15.71 -11.09
N PHE A 368 -0.06 -14.54 -10.75
CA PHE A 368 1.38 -14.39 -10.54
C PHE A 368 1.77 -14.21 -9.06
N SER A 369 0.77 -14.02 -8.17
CA SER A 369 0.91 -13.97 -6.73
C SER A 369 2.14 -13.19 -6.25
N GLY A 370 3.14 -13.88 -5.70
CA GLY A 370 4.32 -13.29 -5.11
C GLY A 370 5.25 -12.58 -6.11
N LEU A 371 5.03 -12.69 -7.41
CA LEU A 371 5.93 -12.14 -8.43
C LEU A 371 6.14 -10.63 -8.31
N VAL A 372 5.04 -9.86 -8.20
CA VAL A 372 5.11 -8.40 -8.05
C VAL A 372 5.82 -8.01 -6.75
N PRO A 373 5.40 -8.50 -5.56
CA PRO A 373 6.09 -8.15 -4.32
C PRO A 373 7.53 -8.68 -4.25
N TRP A 374 7.83 -9.85 -4.79
CA TRP A 374 9.18 -10.40 -4.81
C TRP A 374 10.15 -9.48 -5.56
N TYR A 375 9.89 -9.22 -6.84
CA TYR A 375 10.85 -8.47 -7.66
C TYR A 375 10.85 -6.97 -7.37
N SER A 376 9.72 -6.39 -6.95
CA SER A 376 9.70 -4.99 -6.54
C SER A 376 10.59 -4.73 -5.33
N HIS A 377 10.60 -5.63 -4.33
CA HIS A 377 11.40 -5.47 -3.13
C HIS A 377 12.86 -5.93 -3.28
N LEU A 378 13.17 -6.75 -4.29
CA LEU A 378 14.55 -6.97 -4.75
C LEU A 378 15.13 -5.80 -5.57
N GLY A 379 14.41 -4.68 -5.66
CA GLY A 379 14.85 -3.48 -6.38
C GLY A 379 14.85 -3.63 -7.89
N LYS A 380 14.14 -4.63 -8.45
CA LYS A 380 14.02 -4.78 -9.90
C LYS A 380 13.05 -3.75 -10.47
N LYS A 381 13.40 -3.21 -11.64
CA LYS A 381 12.52 -2.37 -12.45
C LYS A 381 11.49 -3.27 -13.14
N LEU A 382 10.41 -3.55 -12.42
CA LEU A 382 9.24 -4.29 -12.89
C LEU A 382 8.20 -3.32 -13.47
N GLY A 383 7.83 -3.53 -14.73
CA GLY A 383 6.70 -2.85 -15.39
C GLY A 383 5.53 -3.80 -15.61
N ILE A 384 4.32 -3.26 -15.64
CA ILE A 384 3.08 -4.00 -15.96
C ILE A 384 2.36 -3.32 -17.12
N VAL A 385 1.91 -4.13 -18.08
CA VAL A 385 1.02 -3.70 -19.16
C VAL A 385 -0.30 -4.44 -19.03
N TYR A 386 -1.38 -3.69 -18.81
CA TYR A 386 -2.74 -4.19 -18.83
C TYR A 386 -3.33 -4.11 -20.23
N MET A 387 -3.84 -5.23 -20.72
CA MET A 387 -4.40 -5.32 -22.07
C MET A 387 -5.83 -4.76 -22.11
N ALA A 388 -6.71 -5.28 -21.27
CA ALA A 388 -8.14 -5.01 -21.28
C ALA A 388 -8.52 -3.77 -20.46
N ASN A 389 -9.66 -3.17 -20.81
CA ASN A 389 -10.34 -2.12 -20.08
C ASN A 389 -11.54 -2.71 -19.34
N CYS A 390 -11.36 -3.10 -18.08
CA CYS A 390 -12.45 -3.59 -17.24
C CYS A 390 -13.23 -2.46 -16.52
N GLY A 391 -12.99 -1.20 -16.91
CA GLY A 391 -13.66 -0.03 -16.36
C GLY A 391 -12.83 0.74 -15.32
N ARG A 392 -13.28 1.95 -14.99
CA ARG A 392 -12.48 2.89 -14.19
C ARG A 392 -12.30 2.43 -12.74
N ALA A 393 -13.32 1.82 -12.12
CA ALA A 393 -13.18 1.23 -10.79
C ALA A 393 -12.08 0.16 -10.77
N ARG A 394 -12.06 -0.73 -11.76
CA ARG A 394 -11.05 -1.78 -11.91
C ARG A 394 -9.63 -1.25 -12.08
N TYR A 395 -9.46 -0.10 -12.74
CA TYR A 395 -8.15 0.56 -12.85
C TYR A 395 -7.70 1.10 -11.49
N ARG A 396 -8.61 1.63 -10.66
CA ARG A 396 -8.27 2.07 -9.30
C ARG A 396 -7.82 0.87 -8.46
N GLU A 397 -8.60 -0.21 -8.50
CA GLU A 397 -8.30 -1.42 -7.73
C GLU A 397 -6.94 -2.02 -8.11
N ALA A 398 -6.59 -2.08 -9.41
CA ALA A 398 -5.27 -2.50 -9.86
C ALA A 398 -4.14 -1.58 -9.36
N LEU A 399 -4.32 -0.25 -9.46
CA LEU A 399 -3.33 0.70 -8.97
C LEU A 399 -3.13 0.56 -7.44
N ASP A 400 -4.20 0.41 -6.68
CA ASP A 400 -4.14 0.16 -5.24
C ASP A 400 -3.39 -1.18 -4.97
N GLY A 401 -3.76 -2.26 -5.65
CA GLY A 401 -3.17 -3.59 -5.45
C GLY A 401 -1.66 -3.67 -5.74
N ILE A 402 -1.22 -3.15 -6.88
CA ILE A 402 0.22 -3.18 -7.23
C ILE A 402 1.03 -2.18 -6.39
N TRP A 403 0.44 -1.07 -5.94
CA TRP A 403 1.10 -0.15 -5.00
C TRP A 403 1.35 -0.81 -3.64
N ILE A 404 0.35 -1.52 -3.11
CA ILE A 404 0.46 -2.34 -1.89
C ILE A 404 1.51 -3.43 -2.04
N SER A 405 1.65 -3.97 -3.25
CA SER A 405 2.69 -4.95 -3.60
C SER A 405 4.10 -4.35 -3.69
N GLY A 406 4.29 -3.06 -3.42
CA GLY A 406 5.59 -2.38 -3.45
C GLY A 406 5.98 -1.78 -4.79
N MET A 407 5.15 -1.93 -5.83
CA MET A 407 5.43 -1.30 -7.12
C MET A 407 5.27 0.22 -7.03
N ARG A 408 6.22 0.96 -7.63
CA ARG A 408 6.20 2.43 -7.70
C ARG A 408 6.17 2.97 -9.13
N ILE A 409 6.42 2.11 -10.12
CA ILE A 409 6.29 2.42 -11.55
C ILE A 409 4.81 2.37 -11.95
N HIS A 410 4.29 3.42 -12.59
CA HIS A 410 2.92 3.43 -13.09
C HIS A 410 2.76 2.37 -14.20
N PRO A 411 1.71 1.54 -14.16
CA PRO A 411 1.45 0.56 -15.21
C PRO A 411 0.96 1.22 -16.49
N VAL A 412 1.07 0.53 -17.62
CA VAL A 412 0.46 0.97 -18.88
C VAL A 412 -0.90 0.29 -19.05
N PHE A 413 -1.93 1.04 -19.38
CA PHE A 413 -3.25 0.50 -19.72
C PHE A 413 -3.50 0.69 -21.22
N LEU A 414 -3.46 -0.39 -22.00
CA LEU A 414 -3.71 -0.33 -23.46
C LEU A 414 -5.19 -0.10 -23.79
N GLY A 415 -6.08 -0.52 -22.89
CA GLY A 415 -7.49 -0.13 -22.90
C GLY A 415 -8.35 -0.86 -23.94
N TYR A 416 -7.95 -2.06 -24.35
CA TYR A 416 -8.73 -2.87 -25.28
C TYR A 416 -10.04 -3.35 -24.64
N LYS A 417 -11.06 -3.63 -25.47
CA LYS A 417 -12.39 -3.97 -24.93
C LYS A 417 -12.37 -5.31 -24.17
N ASP A 418 -12.71 -5.26 -22.89
CA ASP A 418 -13.01 -6.45 -22.09
C ASP A 418 -14.31 -7.11 -22.58
N ALA A 419 -14.29 -8.44 -22.73
CA ALA A 419 -15.45 -9.23 -23.14
C ALA A 419 -15.29 -10.72 -22.82
N ASP A 420 -16.30 -11.30 -22.18
CA ASP A 420 -16.45 -12.75 -22.07
C ASP A 420 -16.90 -13.33 -23.42
N VAL A 421 -15.93 -13.79 -24.21
CA VAL A 421 -16.13 -14.41 -25.53
C VAL A 421 -15.42 -15.75 -25.60
N SER A 422 -16.05 -16.74 -26.22
CA SER A 422 -15.44 -18.08 -26.41
C SER A 422 -14.67 -18.23 -27.73
N SER A 423 -14.84 -17.29 -28.67
CA SER A 423 -14.19 -17.34 -29.98
C SER A 423 -12.92 -16.48 -30.00
N PHE A 424 -11.80 -17.13 -30.35
CA PHE A 424 -10.49 -16.47 -30.48
C PHE A 424 -10.50 -15.39 -31.57
N ASP A 425 -11.17 -15.63 -32.70
CA ASP A 425 -11.31 -14.65 -33.78
C ASP A 425 -12.12 -13.44 -33.34
N VAL A 426 -13.18 -13.65 -32.54
CA VAL A 426 -13.96 -12.54 -31.98
C VAL A 426 -13.11 -11.73 -31.01
N ALA A 427 -12.38 -12.37 -30.10
CA ALA A 427 -11.45 -11.69 -29.20
C ALA A 427 -10.41 -10.86 -29.97
N THR A 428 -9.82 -11.44 -31.02
CA THR A 428 -8.85 -10.77 -31.90
C THR A 428 -9.45 -9.52 -32.56
N ASN A 429 -10.68 -9.61 -33.07
CA ASN A 429 -11.37 -8.49 -33.70
C ASN A 429 -11.75 -7.37 -32.71
N LEU A 430 -11.91 -7.69 -31.42
CA LEU A 430 -12.14 -6.68 -30.38
C LEU A 430 -10.86 -5.89 -30.05
N TRP A 431 -9.68 -6.47 -30.31
CA TRP A 431 -8.38 -5.94 -29.96
C TRP A 431 -7.55 -5.65 -31.22
N PRO A 432 -8.00 -4.74 -32.11
CA PRO A 432 -7.26 -4.42 -33.32
C PRO A 432 -5.88 -3.87 -32.96
N ASP A 433 -4.87 -4.24 -33.74
CA ASP A 433 -3.48 -3.77 -33.61
C ASP A 433 -2.78 -4.08 -32.28
N SER A 434 -3.37 -4.91 -31.41
CA SER A 434 -2.80 -5.34 -30.13
C SER A 434 -1.40 -5.96 -30.27
N GLN A 435 -1.15 -6.70 -31.35
CA GLN A 435 0.19 -7.22 -31.66
C GLN A 435 1.23 -6.09 -31.85
N THR A 436 0.86 -5.01 -32.55
CA THR A 436 1.72 -3.85 -32.77
C THR A 436 1.93 -3.08 -31.47
N ALA A 437 0.89 -2.90 -30.66
CA ALA A 437 1.00 -2.24 -29.36
C ALA A 437 1.97 -2.98 -28.42
N ILE A 438 1.86 -4.31 -28.33
CA ILE A 438 2.80 -5.14 -27.55
C ILE A 438 4.24 -4.95 -28.04
N VAL A 439 4.48 -5.02 -29.36
CA VAL A 439 5.83 -4.81 -29.93
C VAL A 439 6.38 -3.43 -29.59
N ARG A 440 5.54 -2.39 -29.66
CA ARG A 440 5.90 -1.02 -29.30
C ARG A 440 6.30 -0.90 -27.84
N GLU A 441 5.54 -1.49 -26.91
CA GLU A 441 5.89 -1.48 -25.49
C GLU A 441 7.19 -2.26 -25.20
N ILE A 442 7.38 -3.42 -25.82
CA ILE A 442 8.63 -4.19 -25.66
C ILE A 442 9.84 -3.38 -26.16
N ARG A 443 9.73 -2.71 -27.32
CA ARG A 443 10.81 -1.87 -27.86
C ARG A 443 11.06 -0.61 -27.03
N ARG A 444 9.99 0.01 -26.53
CA ARG A 444 10.06 1.22 -25.70
C ARG A 444 10.74 0.95 -24.36
N CYS A 445 10.37 -0.15 -23.69
CA CYS A 445 10.82 -0.46 -22.32
C CYS A 445 11.97 -1.46 -22.24
N LYS A 446 12.31 -2.12 -23.36
CA LYS A 446 13.48 -2.99 -23.51
C LYS A 446 13.65 -4.01 -22.37
N PRO A 447 12.63 -4.80 -21.99
CA PRO A 447 12.71 -5.68 -20.82
C PRO A 447 13.73 -6.81 -21.02
N ASP A 448 14.46 -7.19 -19.97
CA ASP A 448 15.28 -8.41 -20.02
C ASP A 448 14.42 -9.66 -19.93
N VAL A 449 13.43 -9.65 -19.03
CA VAL A 449 12.49 -10.75 -18.81
C VAL A 449 11.07 -10.29 -19.15
N ILE A 450 10.31 -11.13 -19.85
CA ILE A 450 8.86 -10.98 -20.00
C ILE A 450 8.16 -12.14 -19.29
N VAL A 451 7.04 -11.84 -18.65
CA VAL A 451 6.14 -12.84 -18.04
C VAL A 451 4.71 -12.62 -18.55
N VAL A 452 4.00 -13.71 -18.83
CA VAL A 452 2.60 -13.68 -19.30
C VAL A 452 1.82 -14.92 -18.84
N GLN A 453 0.48 -14.84 -18.90
CA GLN A 453 -0.46 -15.91 -18.56
C GLN A 453 -0.25 -17.20 -19.36
N ASP A 454 -0.83 -18.29 -18.87
CA ASP A 454 -0.86 -19.59 -19.55
C ASP A 454 -1.41 -19.52 -20.98
N LEU A 455 -0.85 -20.34 -21.88
CA LEU A 455 -1.28 -20.46 -23.27
C LEU A 455 -2.72 -20.97 -23.43
N ASN A 456 -3.24 -21.71 -22.45
CA ASN A 456 -4.64 -22.15 -22.43
C ASN A 456 -5.56 -21.12 -21.75
N GLY A 457 -5.01 -20.01 -21.27
CA GLY A 457 -5.76 -18.93 -20.65
C GLY A 457 -6.27 -19.28 -19.26
N GLU A 458 -5.47 -19.99 -18.49
CA GLU A 458 -5.77 -20.43 -17.13
C GLU A 458 -7.02 -21.32 -17.10
N TYR A 459 -8.16 -20.77 -16.70
CA TYR A 459 -9.46 -21.43 -16.70
C TYR A 459 -10.12 -21.51 -18.08
N GLY A 460 -9.36 -21.28 -19.17
CA GLY A 460 -9.85 -21.30 -20.54
C GLY A 460 -10.31 -19.95 -21.08
N HIS A 461 -9.98 -18.83 -20.41
CA HIS A 461 -10.45 -17.50 -20.82
C HIS A 461 -9.83 -17.09 -22.16
N THR A 462 -10.66 -16.79 -23.16
CA THR A 462 -10.17 -16.53 -24.52
C THR A 462 -9.28 -15.29 -24.62
N GLN A 463 -9.56 -14.24 -23.84
CA GLN A 463 -8.70 -13.05 -23.86
C GLN A 463 -7.34 -13.33 -23.20
N HIS A 464 -7.24 -14.25 -22.23
CA HIS A 464 -5.94 -14.66 -21.68
C HIS A 464 -5.13 -15.39 -22.76
N ARG A 465 -5.76 -16.33 -23.47
CA ARG A 465 -5.16 -17.04 -24.60
C ARG A 465 -4.66 -16.07 -25.68
N LEU A 466 -5.44 -15.04 -25.98
CA LEU A 466 -5.07 -14.02 -26.95
C LEU A 466 -3.84 -13.24 -26.48
N THR A 467 -3.84 -12.74 -25.24
CA THR A 467 -2.69 -12.05 -24.64
C THR A 467 -1.44 -12.90 -24.71
N SER A 468 -1.47 -14.14 -24.23
CA SER A 468 -0.30 -15.03 -24.23
C SER A 468 0.20 -15.32 -25.64
N SER A 469 -0.71 -15.60 -26.59
CA SER A 469 -0.35 -15.80 -27.99
C SER A 469 0.34 -14.57 -28.60
N GLN A 470 -0.20 -13.37 -28.35
CA GLN A 470 0.34 -12.14 -28.92
C GLN A 470 1.62 -11.68 -28.24
N VAL A 471 1.80 -11.92 -26.94
CA VAL A 471 3.04 -11.62 -26.24
C VAL A 471 4.16 -12.56 -26.69
N CYS A 472 3.89 -13.86 -26.85
CA CYS A 472 4.86 -14.79 -27.40
C CYS A 472 5.32 -14.36 -28.79
N ARG A 473 4.37 -14.05 -29.68
CA ARG A 473 4.70 -13.58 -31.04
C ARG A 473 5.34 -12.20 -31.05
N GLY A 474 4.89 -11.30 -30.19
CA GLY A 474 5.37 -9.93 -30.07
C GLY A 474 6.81 -9.87 -29.59
N THR A 475 7.19 -10.78 -28.70
CA THR A 475 8.57 -10.94 -28.24
C THR A 475 9.52 -11.24 -29.39
N GLU A 476 9.14 -12.10 -30.34
CA GLU A 476 9.94 -12.37 -31.54
C GLU A 476 9.99 -11.15 -32.46
N LEU A 477 8.83 -10.54 -32.74
CA LEU A 477 8.68 -9.40 -33.64
C LEU A 477 9.38 -8.13 -33.13
N ALA A 478 9.57 -7.99 -31.83
CA ALA A 478 10.30 -6.86 -31.25
C ALA A 478 11.73 -6.75 -31.79
N SER A 479 12.34 -7.88 -32.18
CA SER A 479 13.67 -7.95 -32.78
C SER A 479 13.68 -7.70 -34.30
N ASP A 480 12.52 -7.73 -34.98
CA ASP A 480 12.40 -7.59 -36.43
C ASP A 480 12.10 -6.13 -36.85
N PRO A 481 13.08 -5.38 -37.40
CA PRO A 481 12.89 -3.97 -37.75
C PRO A 481 11.84 -3.74 -38.86
N SER A 482 11.48 -4.76 -39.62
CA SER A 482 10.54 -4.64 -40.75
C SER A 482 9.06 -4.70 -40.33
N TYR A 483 8.74 -5.27 -39.17
CA TYR A 483 7.36 -5.44 -38.72
C TYR A 483 6.64 -4.12 -38.40
N ASP A 484 7.32 -3.23 -37.69
CA ASP A 484 6.85 -1.87 -37.39
C ASP A 484 8.03 -0.90 -37.49
N PRO A 485 8.35 -0.42 -38.71
CA PRO A 485 9.53 0.41 -38.95
C PRO A 485 9.52 1.74 -38.17
N GLU A 486 8.33 2.27 -37.84
CA GLU A 486 8.19 3.50 -37.06
C GLU A 486 8.74 3.32 -35.64
N SER A 487 8.31 2.28 -34.92
CA SER A 487 8.83 2.03 -33.58
C SER A 487 10.27 1.53 -33.58
N ALA A 488 10.69 0.80 -34.63
CA ALA A 488 12.09 0.44 -34.79
C ALA A 488 12.97 1.69 -34.97
N ALA A 489 12.51 2.69 -35.72
CA ALA A 489 13.22 3.96 -35.88
C ALA A 489 13.21 4.81 -34.59
N GLN A 490 12.10 4.78 -33.84
CA GLN A 490 11.95 5.58 -32.63
C GLN A 490 12.70 5.00 -31.42
N TYR A 491 12.58 3.69 -31.18
CA TYR A 491 13.07 3.03 -29.96
C TYR A 491 14.22 2.05 -30.21
N GLY A 492 14.41 1.64 -31.47
CA GLY A 492 15.24 0.49 -31.84
C GLY A 492 14.47 -0.82 -31.81
N THR A 493 15.10 -1.89 -32.29
CA THR A 493 14.65 -3.26 -32.07
C THR A 493 15.14 -3.75 -30.70
N TRP A 494 14.45 -4.74 -30.14
CA TRP A 494 14.85 -5.34 -28.88
C TRP A 494 14.66 -6.86 -28.92
N ASP A 495 15.71 -7.59 -28.55
CA ASP A 495 15.66 -9.04 -28.40
C ASP A 495 15.66 -9.39 -26.90
N VAL A 496 14.49 -9.79 -26.40
CA VAL A 496 14.25 -10.08 -24.98
C VAL A 496 15.06 -11.30 -24.56
N LYS A 497 15.74 -11.23 -23.41
CA LYS A 497 16.62 -12.30 -22.93
C LYS A 497 15.83 -13.56 -22.57
N LYS A 498 14.69 -13.41 -21.87
CA LYS A 498 13.82 -14.52 -21.49
C LYS A 498 12.34 -14.19 -21.53
N LEU A 499 11.52 -15.17 -21.92
CA LEU A 499 10.06 -15.11 -21.82
C LEU A 499 9.57 -16.32 -21.00
N TYR A 500 8.90 -16.05 -19.90
CA TYR A 500 8.22 -17.04 -19.07
C TYR A 500 6.72 -17.00 -19.32
N VAL A 501 6.13 -18.18 -19.32
CA VAL A 501 4.68 -18.38 -19.44
C VAL A 501 4.21 -19.16 -18.23
N HIS A 502 3.19 -18.63 -17.55
CA HIS A 502 2.58 -19.28 -16.39
C HIS A 502 2.10 -20.69 -16.76
N LEU A 503 2.37 -21.67 -15.88
CA LEU A 503 2.04 -23.10 -16.06
C LEU A 503 2.64 -23.80 -17.30
N TYR A 504 3.56 -23.16 -18.03
CA TYR A 504 4.20 -23.78 -19.17
C TYR A 504 5.06 -24.98 -18.75
N GLU A 505 4.93 -26.11 -19.44
CA GLU A 505 5.47 -27.40 -18.99
C GLU A 505 6.99 -27.56 -19.17
N LYS A 506 7.63 -26.74 -19.99
CA LYS A 506 9.06 -26.88 -20.32
C LYS A 506 9.92 -25.95 -19.49
N ASN A 507 11.06 -26.46 -19.03
CA ASN A 507 12.09 -25.71 -18.31
C ASN A 507 11.47 -24.86 -17.18
N GLN A 508 10.76 -25.54 -16.27
CA GLN A 508 10.01 -24.87 -15.22
C GLN A 508 10.91 -24.26 -14.16
N VAL A 509 10.53 -23.06 -13.73
CA VAL A 509 10.97 -22.39 -12.52
C VAL A 509 9.84 -22.49 -11.49
N HIS A 510 10.20 -22.80 -10.25
CA HIS A 510 9.29 -22.82 -9.12
C HIS A 510 9.71 -21.75 -8.12
N MET A 511 8.84 -20.77 -7.92
CA MET A 511 9.10 -19.62 -7.09
C MET A 511 8.45 -19.78 -5.71
N ASP A 512 9.25 -19.95 -4.66
CA ASP A 512 8.70 -20.12 -3.31
C ASP A 512 8.27 -18.77 -2.69
N TRP A 513 7.00 -18.45 -2.87
CA TRP A 513 6.37 -17.23 -2.35
C TRP A 513 6.13 -17.22 -0.84
N HIS A 514 6.40 -18.33 -0.14
CA HIS A 514 6.20 -18.45 1.30
C HIS A 514 7.47 -18.19 2.12
N ILE A 515 8.57 -17.82 1.47
CA ILE A 515 9.79 -17.39 2.14
C ILE A 515 9.61 -15.94 2.60
N PRO A 516 9.68 -15.63 3.91
CA PRO A 516 9.62 -14.26 4.39
C PRO A 516 10.83 -13.45 3.91
N LEU A 517 10.60 -12.21 3.51
CA LEU A 517 11.66 -11.27 3.13
C LEU A 517 11.77 -10.17 4.21
N GLU A 518 13.01 -9.78 4.54
CA GLU A 518 13.25 -8.73 5.53
C GLU A 518 12.74 -7.37 5.01
N GLU A 519 12.88 -7.14 3.71
CA GLU A 519 12.41 -5.96 2.97
C GLU A 519 10.89 -5.81 3.00
N LEU A 520 10.18 -6.92 3.21
CA LEU A 520 8.72 -6.97 3.42
C LEU A 520 8.34 -6.85 4.89
N GLY A 521 9.27 -6.43 5.77
CA GLY A 521 9.08 -6.38 7.21
C GLY A 521 8.68 -7.72 7.83
N GLY A 522 9.18 -8.82 7.26
CA GLY A 522 8.93 -10.18 7.71
C GLY A 522 7.68 -10.85 7.15
N PHE A 523 6.95 -10.20 6.23
CA PHE A 523 5.91 -10.87 5.44
C PHE A 523 6.52 -11.72 4.32
N THR A 524 5.75 -12.72 3.91
CA THR A 524 5.99 -13.46 2.68
C THR A 524 5.40 -12.71 1.48
N PRO A 525 6.00 -12.83 0.28
CA PRO A 525 5.42 -12.33 -0.97
C PRO A 525 4.00 -12.82 -1.21
N TRP A 526 3.69 -14.05 -0.80
CA TRP A 526 2.32 -14.60 -0.81
C TRP A 526 1.35 -13.76 0.03
N GLU A 527 1.70 -13.43 1.28
CA GLU A 527 0.84 -12.64 2.17
C GLU A 527 0.58 -11.24 1.62
N ILE A 528 1.60 -10.61 1.03
CA ILE A 528 1.45 -9.31 0.37
C ILE A 528 0.54 -9.43 -0.86
N ALA A 529 0.64 -10.51 -1.64
CA ALA A 529 -0.27 -10.74 -2.76
C ALA A 529 -1.72 -10.94 -2.29
N VAL A 530 -1.95 -11.61 -1.16
CA VAL A 530 -3.30 -11.67 -0.55
C VAL A 530 -3.79 -10.29 -0.13
N GLU A 531 -2.95 -9.48 0.50
CA GLU A 531 -3.29 -8.09 0.84
C GLU A 531 -3.61 -7.24 -0.40
N ALA A 532 -2.78 -7.34 -1.43
CA ALA A 532 -2.97 -6.64 -2.70
C ALA A 532 -4.28 -7.05 -3.38
N PHE A 533 -4.63 -8.34 -3.35
CA PHE A 533 -5.88 -8.82 -3.92
C PHE A 533 -7.11 -8.29 -3.16
N GLU A 534 -6.96 -7.99 -1.86
CA GLU A 534 -8.02 -7.32 -1.10
C GLU A 534 -8.29 -5.90 -1.62
N MET A 535 -7.49 -5.33 -2.52
CA MET A 535 -7.84 -4.08 -3.20
C MET A 535 -8.84 -4.27 -4.36
N HIS A 536 -9.02 -5.50 -4.84
CA HIS A 536 -9.93 -5.86 -5.94
C HIS A 536 -11.34 -6.19 -5.45
N HIS A 537 -11.94 -5.26 -4.69
CA HIS A 537 -13.22 -5.47 -4.02
C HIS A 537 -14.36 -5.90 -4.97
N SER A 538 -14.37 -5.35 -6.19
CA SER A 538 -15.36 -5.71 -7.20
C SER A 538 -15.29 -7.18 -7.64
N GLN A 539 -14.22 -7.90 -7.29
CA GLN A 539 -13.91 -9.27 -7.73
C GLN A 539 -14.14 -10.35 -6.67
N TYR A 540 -14.39 -9.96 -5.41
CA TYR A 540 -14.58 -10.91 -4.30
C TYR A 540 -15.69 -11.94 -4.49
N GLY A 541 -16.69 -11.62 -5.32
CA GLY A 541 -17.78 -12.55 -5.65
C GLY A 541 -17.34 -13.72 -6.54
N TYR A 542 -16.20 -13.59 -7.23
CA TYR A 542 -15.74 -14.50 -8.26
C TYR A 542 -14.44 -15.20 -7.86
N PHE A 543 -13.53 -14.48 -7.21
CA PHE A 543 -12.16 -14.90 -7.00
C PHE A 543 -11.69 -14.69 -5.56
N ARG A 544 -10.72 -15.51 -5.14
CA ARG A 544 -9.99 -15.49 -3.86
C ARG A 544 -8.59 -16.05 -4.06
N MET A 545 -7.57 -15.32 -3.65
CA MET A 545 -6.17 -15.76 -3.77
C MET A 545 -5.95 -17.21 -3.31
N GLU A 546 -6.49 -17.58 -2.15
CA GLU A 546 -6.31 -18.90 -1.55
C GLU A 546 -6.88 -20.05 -2.39
N ARG A 547 -7.81 -19.77 -3.32
CA ARG A 547 -8.37 -20.76 -4.23
C ARG A 547 -7.66 -20.76 -5.57
N GLN A 548 -7.49 -19.58 -6.18
CA GLN A 548 -6.95 -19.47 -7.53
C GLN A 548 -5.48 -19.89 -7.60
N SER A 549 -4.66 -19.46 -6.63
CA SER A 549 -3.24 -19.84 -6.55
C SER A 549 -2.98 -21.33 -6.40
N ILE A 550 -3.95 -22.10 -5.88
CA ILE A 550 -3.84 -23.56 -5.75
C ILE A 550 -4.36 -24.24 -7.01
N THR A 551 -5.45 -23.71 -7.59
CA THR A 551 -6.05 -24.28 -8.80
C THR A 551 -5.16 -24.07 -10.02
N TYR A 552 -4.54 -22.90 -10.08
CA TYR A 552 -3.56 -22.46 -11.06
C TYR A 552 -2.32 -22.07 -10.26
N ASP A 553 -1.37 -23.00 -10.17
CA ASP A 553 -0.20 -22.87 -9.29
C ASP A 553 0.64 -21.63 -9.63
N SER A 554 0.35 -20.55 -8.90
CA SER A 554 0.94 -19.22 -9.11
C SER A 554 2.45 -19.16 -8.84
N SER A 555 3.06 -20.26 -8.39
CA SER A 555 4.51 -20.40 -8.22
C SER A 555 5.22 -20.99 -9.45
N LEU A 556 4.48 -21.57 -10.40
CA LEU A 556 5.03 -22.35 -11.51
C LEU A 556 5.01 -21.59 -12.84
N PHE A 557 6.19 -21.42 -13.43
CA PHE A 557 6.36 -20.80 -14.74
C PHE A 557 7.28 -21.65 -15.60
N GLY A 558 7.03 -21.75 -16.89
CA GLY A 558 7.94 -22.40 -17.83
C GLY A 558 8.67 -21.39 -18.70
N LEU A 559 9.96 -21.62 -18.94
CA LEU A 559 10.76 -20.82 -19.86
C LEU A 559 10.40 -21.17 -21.31
N TYR A 560 9.61 -20.30 -21.93
CA TYR A 560 9.12 -20.45 -23.30
C TYR A 560 10.19 -20.12 -24.34
N ARG A 561 10.99 -19.08 -24.09
CA ARG A 561 12.06 -18.61 -24.98
C ARG A 561 13.22 -18.05 -24.16
N SER A 562 14.45 -18.29 -24.61
CA SER A 562 15.65 -17.66 -24.04
C SER A 562 16.72 -17.41 -25.10
N THR A 563 17.45 -16.30 -24.98
CA THR A 563 18.69 -16.01 -25.73
C THR A 563 19.94 -16.26 -24.87
N VAL A 564 19.76 -16.55 -23.58
CA VAL A 564 20.83 -16.75 -22.59
C VAL A 564 20.90 -18.17 -22.03
N GLY A 565 20.10 -19.10 -22.57
CA GLY A 565 20.01 -20.49 -22.13
C GLY A 565 18.96 -20.73 -21.03
N PRO A 566 18.77 -22.01 -20.63
CA PRO A 566 17.79 -22.40 -19.61
C PRO A 566 18.27 -22.13 -18.18
N ASP A 567 17.32 -22.05 -17.26
CA ASP A 567 17.59 -21.96 -15.82
C ASP A 567 18.29 -23.23 -15.31
N THR A 568 19.15 -23.08 -14.31
CA THR A 568 19.92 -24.18 -13.72
C THR A 568 19.43 -24.54 -12.34
N LYS A 569 19.15 -23.56 -11.48
CA LYS A 569 18.58 -23.79 -10.15
C LYS A 569 17.06 -23.88 -10.19
N GLY A 570 16.42 -23.15 -11.10
CA GLY A 570 14.98 -23.17 -11.31
C GLY A 570 14.21 -22.49 -10.19
N ASN A 571 14.79 -21.45 -9.57
CA ASN A 571 14.16 -20.69 -8.49
C ASN A 571 14.28 -19.16 -8.63
N ASP A 572 14.77 -18.67 -9.77
CA ASP A 572 14.85 -17.24 -10.10
C ASP A 572 14.72 -17.07 -11.63
N MET A 573 13.89 -16.13 -12.07
CA MET A 573 13.71 -15.84 -13.49
C MET A 573 14.92 -15.11 -14.12
N PHE A 574 15.82 -14.56 -13.29
CA PHE A 574 17.00 -13.81 -13.72
C PHE A 574 18.29 -14.63 -13.79
N GLU A 575 18.24 -15.96 -13.66
CA GLU A 575 19.45 -16.79 -13.84
C GLU A 575 20.14 -16.52 -15.19
N HIS A 576 21.47 -16.38 -15.22
CA HIS A 576 22.24 -16.08 -16.44
C HIS A 576 21.93 -14.71 -17.09
N ILE A 577 21.32 -13.78 -16.34
CA ILE A 577 21.13 -12.38 -16.76
C ILE A 577 22.01 -11.49 -15.87
N ASP A 578 23.11 -10.99 -16.44
CA ASP A 578 23.99 -9.98 -15.83
C ASP A 578 23.49 -8.54 -16.06
#